data_AF-A0A820ALW0-F1
#
_entry.id   AF-A0A820ALW0-F1
#
_cell.length_a   1.000
_cell.length_b   1.000
_cell.length_c   1.000
_cell.angle_alpha   90.00
_cell.angle_beta   90.00
_cell.angle_gamma   90.00
#
_symmetry.space_group_name_H-M   'P 1'
#
loop_
_entity.id
_entity.type
_entity.pdbx_description
1 polymer ?
#
loop_
_entity_poly.entity_id
_entity_poly.type
_entity_poly.pdbx_seq_one_letter_code
_entity_poly.pdbx_strand_id
1 'polypeptide(L)'
;LTTTGYNESSLIIIIRQLCTHVHQILINIDTFIKTRGQAYHAKQLRSNQRSNFERFINIHDNIRQSLLFIFHLNASILFSLDNIRCIDLKYSSLLMKILRIWLTFVENTVTLSNITRNRWDEIANLCSTSIDKSTKIILKL
;
A
#
# COMPACT_ATOMS: atom_id res chain seq x y z
N LEU A 1 -14.27 14.94 31.93
CA LEU A 1 -14.94 14.03 30.98
C LEU A 1 -13.89 13.50 30.03
N THR A 2 -13.27 12.39 30.40
CA THR A 2 -12.27 11.67 29.63
C THR A 2 -12.95 10.95 28.47
N THR A 3 -13.09 11.65 27.35
CA THR A 3 -13.42 11.01 26.07
C THR A 3 -12.28 10.08 25.72
N THR A 4 -12.50 8.78 25.84
CA THR A 4 -11.73 7.70 25.19
C THR A 4 -11.93 7.73 23.66
N GLY A 5 -11.82 8.92 23.08
CA GLY A 5 -11.85 9.17 21.65
C GLY A 5 -10.43 9.25 21.14
N TYR A 6 -10.14 8.43 20.13
CA TYR A 6 -9.21 8.73 19.05
C TYR A 6 -7.98 9.60 19.41
N ASN A 7 -6.79 8.97 19.52
CA ASN A 7 -5.55 9.74 19.60
C ASN A 7 -5.15 10.19 18.19
N GLU A 8 -5.40 11.45 17.87
CA GLU A 8 -4.96 12.15 16.65
C GLU A 8 -3.49 11.85 16.31
N SER A 9 -2.63 11.75 17.33
CA SER A 9 -1.22 11.40 17.17
C SER A 9 -1.05 10.00 16.55
N SER A 10 -1.87 9.02 16.93
CA SER A 10 -1.80 7.66 16.38
C SER A 10 -2.16 7.62 14.90
N LEU A 11 -3.14 8.41 14.47
CA LEU A 11 -3.47 8.54 13.05
C LEU A 11 -2.29 9.15 12.28
N ILE A 12 -1.76 10.29 12.75
CA ILE A 12 -0.67 11.00 12.09
C ILE A 12 0.55 10.08 11.95
N ILE A 13 0.85 9.28 12.97
CA ILE A 13 1.93 8.27 12.92
C ILE A 13 1.69 7.27 11.80
N ILE A 14 0.49 6.68 11.71
CA ILE A 14 0.16 5.68 10.68
C ILE A 14 0.23 6.31 9.29
N ILE A 15 -0.31 7.51 9.08
CA ILE A 15 -0.25 8.21 7.79
C ILE A 15 1.20 8.46 7.38
N ARG A 16 2.04 8.92 8.32
CA ARG A 16 3.46 9.13 8.06
C ARG A 16 4.15 7.83 7.64
N GLN A 17 3.89 6.72 8.34
CA GLN A 17 4.44 5.42 8.00
C GLN A 17 3.97 4.94 6.62
N LEU A 18 2.68 5.09 6.32
CA LEU A 18 2.13 4.80 4.99
C LEU A 18 2.88 5.58 3.90
N CYS A 19 3.04 6.89 4.06
CA CYS A 19 3.77 7.72 3.10
C CYS A 19 5.22 7.26 2.92
N THR A 20 5.94 7.01 4.02
CA THR A 20 7.34 6.55 3.98
C THR A 20 7.46 5.22 3.24
N HIS A 21 6.59 4.25 3.53
CA HIS A 21 6.67 2.92 2.94
C HIS A 21 6.20 2.91 1.49
N VAL A 22 5.15 3.67 1.14
CA VAL A 22 4.75 3.88 -0.26
C VAL A 22 5.90 4.48 -1.06
N HIS A 23 6.58 5.50 -0.53
CA HIS A 23 7.74 6.09 -1.19
C HIS A 23 8.85 5.05 -1.43
N GLN A 24 9.15 4.22 -0.42
CA GLN A 24 10.14 3.14 -0.57
C GLN A 24 9.73 2.08 -1.61
N ILE A 25 8.45 1.71 -1.68
CA ILE A 25 7.93 0.81 -2.71
C ILE A 25 8.14 1.40 -4.10
N LEU A 26 7.85 2.69 -4.27
CA LEU A 26 8.06 3.39 -5.55
C LEU A 26 9.54 3.38 -5.96
N ILE A 27 10.46 3.62 -5.02
CA ILE A 27 11.91 3.53 -5.27
C ILE A 27 12.30 2.10 -5.71
N ASN A 28 11.81 1.08 -5.01
CA ASN A 28 12.10 -0.31 -5.33
C ASN A 28 11.61 -0.68 -6.74
N ILE A 29 10.37 -0.28 -7.08
CA ILE A 29 9.77 -0.53 -8.39
C ILE A 29 10.51 0.23 -9.48
N ASP A 30 10.80 1.51 -9.29
CA ASP A 30 11.55 2.32 -10.26
C ASP A 30 12.94 1.71 -10.53
N THR A 31 13.64 1.31 -9.47
CA THR A 31 14.95 0.64 -9.60
C THR A 31 14.83 -0.69 -10.33
N PHE A 32 13.80 -1.49 -10.03
CA PHE A 32 13.54 -2.76 -10.72
C PHE A 32 13.23 -2.54 -12.21
N ILE A 33 12.38 -1.59 -12.55
CA ILE A 33 12.04 -1.25 -13.93
C ILE A 33 13.27 -0.74 -14.69
N LYS A 34 14.06 0.17 -14.11
CA LYS A 34 15.27 0.70 -14.77
C LYS A 34 16.29 -0.40 -15.07
N THR A 35 16.53 -1.29 -14.11
CA THR A 35 17.53 -2.35 -14.25
C THR A 35 17.05 -3.51 -15.14
N ARG A 36 15.77 -3.87 -15.09
CA ARG A 36 15.23 -5.03 -15.80
C ARG A 36 14.53 -4.67 -17.10
N GLY A 37 13.89 -3.51 -17.21
CA GLY A 37 13.15 -3.08 -18.39
C GLY A 37 14.04 -2.89 -19.61
N GLN A 38 15.19 -2.22 -19.47
CA GLN A 38 16.14 -2.04 -20.57
C GLN A 38 16.68 -3.40 -21.05
N ALA A 39 17.07 -4.28 -20.12
CA ALA A 39 17.56 -5.62 -20.43
C ALA A 39 16.47 -6.54 -21.01
N TYR A 40 15.20 -6.36 -20.62
CA TYR A 40 14.05 -7.09 -21.17
C TYR A 40 13.84 -6.72 -22.64
N HIS A 41 13.79 -5.42 -22.96
CA HIS A 41 13.68 -4.94 -24.33
C HIS A 41 14.87 -5.37 -25.21
N ALA A 42 16.09 -5.35 -24.66
CA ALA A 42 17.28 -5.83 -25.36
C ALA A 42 17.37 -7.37 -25.47
N LYS A 43 16.41 -8.12 -24.93
CA LYS A 43 16.42 -9.60 -24.84
C LYS A 43 17.64 -10.18 -24.10
N GLN A 44 18.23 -9.39 -23.21
CA GLN A 44 19.45 -9.74 -22.46
C GLN A 44 19.17 -10.40 -21.10
N LEU A 45 17.90 -10.50 -20.69
CA LEU A 45 17.53 -11.20 -19.46
C LEU A 45 17.61 -12.73 -19.62
N ARG A 46 18.18 -13.39 -18.61
CA ARG A 46 18.13 -14.86 -18.45
C ARG A 46 16.67 -15.31 -18.24
N SER A 47 16.36 -16.57 -18.56
CA SER A 47 14.99 -17.13 -18.48
C SER A 47 14.28 -16.80 -17.15
N ASN A 48 14.93 -17.06 -16.00
CA ASN A 48 14.36 -16.77 -14.68
C ASN A 48 14.13 -15.27 -14.43
N GLN A 49 15.03 -14.40 -14.92
CA GLN A 49 14.88 -12.95 -14.78
C GLN A 49 13.74 -12.43 -15.65
N ARG A 50 13.60 -12.99 -16.86
CA ARG A 50 12.51 -12.69 -17.78
C ARG A 50 11.16 -13.07 -17.20
N SER A 51 11.02 -14.31 -16.71
CA SER A 51 9.80 -14.78 -16.06
C SER A 51 9.45 -13.93 -14.83
N ASN A 52 10.45 -13.53 -14.02
CA ASN A 52 10.21 -12.65 -12.89
C ASN A 52 9.73 -11.25 -13.32
N PHE A 53 10.30 -10.68 -14.38
CA PHE A 53 9.85 -9.39 -14.93
C PHE A 53 8.43 -9.47 -15.50
N GLU A 54 8.09 -10.56 -16.19
CA GLU A 54 6.73 -10.81 -16.69
C GLU A 54 5.70 -10.93 -15.57
N ARG A 55 6.05 -11.61 -14.46
CA ARG A 55 5.20 -11.61 -13.26
C ARG A 55 4.95 -10.22 -12.72
N PHE A 56 5.98 -9.37 -12.67
CA PHE A 56 5.83 -7.96 -12.29
C PHE A 56 4.87 -7.22 -13.22
N ILE A 57 5.05 -7.33 -14.54
CA ILE A 57 4.15 -6.69 -15.53
C ILE A 57 2.70 -7.10 -15.27
N ASN A 58 2.45 -8.39 -15.06
CA ASN A 58 1.10 -8.93 -14.85
C ASN A 58 0.40 -8.35 -13.61
N ILE A 59 1.16 -7.92 -12.59
CA ILE A 59 0.60 -7.45 -11.32
C ILE A 59 0.76 -5.94 -11.11
N HIS A 60 1.46 -5.27 -12.03
CA HIS A 60 1.81 -3.85 -11.92
C HIS A 60 0.56 -2.99 -11.67
N ASP A 61 -0.52 -3.26 -12.41
CA ASP A 61 -1.75 -2.51 -12.27
C ASP A 61 -2.40 -2.72 -10.90
N ASN A 62 -2.34 -3.93 -10.32
CA ASN A 62 -2.84 -4.18 -8.97
C ASN A 62 -2.06 -3.40 -7.92
N ILE A 63 -0.73 -3.33 -8.06
CA ILE A 63 0.12 -2.51 -7.19
C ILE A 63 -0.24 -1.04 -7.35
N ARG A 64 -0.32 -0.54 -8.59
CA ARG A 64 -0.66 0.85 -8.89
C ARG A 64 -2.00 1.24 -8.27
N GLN A 65 -3.04 0.43 -8.44
CA GLN A 65 -4.37 0.69 -7.87
C GLN A 65 -4.33 0.70 -6.34
N SER A 66 -3.59 -0.23 -5.73
CA SER A 66 -3.41 -0.28 -4.27
C SER A 66 -2.71 0.97 -3.74
N LEU A 67 -1.64 1.43 -4.41
CA LEU A 67 -0.94 2.66 -4.03
C LEU A 67 -1.79 3.91 -4.25
N LEU A 68 -2.56 3.97 -5.33
CA LEU A 68 -3.52 5.05 -5.57
C LEU A 68 -4.60 5.09 -4.49
N PHE A 69 -5.13 3.94 -4.09
CA PHE A 69 -6.10 3.87 -2.98
C PHE A 69 -5.51 4.47 -1.69
N ILE A 70 -4.28 4.08 -1.32
CA ILE A 70 -3.60 4.62 -0.13
C ILE A 70 -3.41 6.13 -0.25
N PHE A 71 -3.02 6.63 -1.43
CA PHE A 71 -2.86 8.06 -1.67
C PHE A 71 -4.18 8.81 -1.48
N HIS A 72 -5.27 8.33 -2.07
CA HIS A 72 -6.60 8.93 -1.91
C HIS A 72 -7.08 8.88 -0.45
N LEU A 73 -6.85 7.76 0.24
CA LEU A 73 -7.18 7.62 1.65
C LEU A 73 -6.42 8.65 2.50
N ASN A 74 -5.10 8.74 2.33
CA ASN A 74 -4.27 9.70 3.07
C ASN A 74 -4.67 11.14 2.77
N ALA A 75 -4.86 11.50 1.49
CA ALA A 75 -5.30 12.84 1.10
C ALA A 75 -6.65 13.18 1.73
N SER A 76 -7.63 12.27 1.68
CA SER A 76 -8.96 12.48 2.25
C SER A 76 -8.90 12.73 3.76
N ILE A 77 -8.05 11.99 4.47
CA ILE A 77 -7.85 12.18 5.91
C ILE A 77 -7.19 13.53 6.19
N LEU A 78 -6.15 13.90 5.44
CA LEU A 78 -5.46 15.18 5.59
C LEU A 78 -6.42 16.37 5.36
N PHE A 79 -7.27 16.30 4.34
CA PHE A 79 -8.29 17.32 4.08
C PHE A 79 -9.36 17.40 5.17
N SER A 80 -9.58 16.32 5.90
CA SER A 80 -10.62 16.23 6.94
C SER A 80 -10.06 16.36 8.36
N LEU A 81 -8.78 16.74 8.52
CA LEU A 81 -8.11 16.78 9.82
C LEU A 81 -8.84 17.67 10.83
N ASP A 82 -9.30 18.85 10.40
CA ASP A 82 -10.00 19.79 11.27
C ASP A 82 -11.33 19.22 11.82
N ASN A 83 -11.97 18.35 11.03
CA ASN A 83 -13.24 17.71 11.38
C ASN A 83 -13.07 16.33 12.03
N ILE A 84 -11.84 15.84 12.18
CA ILE A 84 -11.59 14.46 12.60
C ILE A 84 -12.03 14.21 14.04
N ARG A 85 -12.01 15.26 14.87
CA ARG A 85 -12.47 15.23 16.26
C ARG A 85 -14.00 15.13 16.38
N CYS A 86 -14.72 15.42 15.30
CA CYS A 86 -16.17 15.32 15.21
C CYS A 86 -16.65 13.98 14.62
N ILE A 87 -15.73 13.09 14.23
CA ILE A 87 -16.08 11.76 13.73
C ILE A 87 -16.58 10.89 14.87
N ASP A 88 -17.72 10.23 14.65
CA ASP A 88 -18.29 9.26 15.60
C ASP A 88 -17.30 8.10 15.85
N LEU A 89 -17.22 7.66 17.11
CA LEU A 89 -16.32 6.61 17.60
C LEU A 89 -16.39 5.31 16.76
N LYS A 90 -17.57 4.94 16.25
CA LYS A 90 -17.74 3.80 15.36
C LYS A 90 -16.96 3.99 14.06
N TYR A 91 -17.11 5.15 13.42
CA TYR A 91 -16.47 5.46 12.14
C TYR A 91 -14.97 5.62 12.28
N SER A 92 -14.50 6.27 13.35
CA SER A 92 -13.06 6.36 13.64
C SER A 92 -12.43 4.99 13.91
N SER A 93 -13.13 4.08 14.59
CA SER A 93 -12.67 2.70 14.78
C SER A 93 -12.52 1.94 13.44
N LEU A 94 -13.49 2.11 12.54
CA LEU A 94 -13.47 1.47 11.22
C LEU A 94 -12.35 2.04 10.33
N LEU A 95 -12.16 3.36 10.35
CA LEU A 95 -11.04 4.03 9.69
C LEU A 95 -9.69 3.48 10.16
N MET A 96 -9.49 3.36 11.48
CA MET A 96 -8.25 2.82 12.03
C MET A 96 -8.01 1.37 11.63
N LYS A 97 -9.05 0.54 11.49
CA LYS A 97 -8.92 -0.83 10.98
C LYS A 97 -8.45 -0.83 9.53
N ILE A 98 -9.04 0.00 8.68
CA ILE A 98 -8.63 0.16 7.28
C ILE A 98 -7.17 0.60 7.21
N LEU A 99 -6.79 1.64 7.95
CA LEU A 99 -5.42 2.14 7.97
C LEU A 99 -4.40 1.09 8.40
N ARG A 100 -4.71 0.27 9.40
CA ARG A 100 -3.84 -0.83 9.83
C ARG A 100 -3.69 -1.91 8.76
N ILE A 101 -4.76 -2.26 8.05
CA ILE A 101 -4.69 -3.20 6.91
C ILE A 101 -3.70 -2.68 5.88
N TRP A 102 -3.81 -1.40 5.51
CA TRP A 102 -2.94 -0.80 4.51
C TRP A 102 -1.51 -0.58 5.01
N LEU A 103 -1.31 -0.32 6.31
CA LEU A 103 0.02 -0.26 6.90
C LEU A 103 0.73 -1.61 6.78
N THR A 104 0.08 -2.70 7.18
CA THR A 104 0.61 -4.05 7.02
C THR A 104 0.86 -4.39 5.55
N PHE A 105 0.00 -3.95 4.63
CA PHE A 105 0.22 -4.11 3.20
C PHE A 105 1.52 -3.45 2.74
N VAL A 106 1.76 -2.17 3.09
CA VAL A 106 2.96 -1.46 2.62
C VAL A 106 4.24 -1.98 3.28
N GLU A 107 4.21 -2.35 4.57
CA GLU A 107 5.35 -2.96 5.28
C GLU A 107 5.81 -4.25 4.59
N ASN A 108 4.85 -5.13 4.27
CA ASN A 108 5.13 -6.38 3.57
C ASN A 108 5.59 -6.12 2.13
N THR A 109 4.95 -5.18 1.43
CA THR A 109 5.30 -4.87 0.04
C THR A 109 6.71 -4.29 -0.07
N VAL A 110 7.16 -3.44 0.86
CA VAL A 110 8.55 -2.97 0.93
C VAL A 110 9.51 -4.16 1.00
N THR A 111 9.21 -5.12 1.87
CA THR A 111 10.06 -6.29 2.09
C THR A 111 10.09 -7.22 0.87
N LEU A 112 8.95 -7.44 0.23
CA LEU A 112 8.78 -8.38 -0.88
C LEU A 112 9.23 -7.84 -2.24
N SER A 113 9.17 -6.51 -2.42
CA SER A 113 9.60 -5.79 -3.64
C SER A 113 11.10 -5.50 -3.67
N ASN A 114 11.85 -5.90 -2.64
CA ASN A 114 13.30 -5.79 -2.66
C ASN A 114 13.88 -6.57 -3.85
N ILE A 115 14.84 -5.97 -4.54
CA ILE A 115 15.48 -6.50 -5.76
C ILE A 115 16.07 -7.91 -5.61
N THR A 116 16.34 -8.35 -4.38
CA THR A 116 16.83 -9.70 -4.06
C THR A 116 15.70 -10.73 -3.92
N ARG A 117 14.49 -10.31 -3.51
CA ARG A 117 13.34 -11.20 -3.27
C ARG A 117 12.40 -11.26 -4.47
N ASN A 118 11.98 -10.10 -4.99
CA ASN A 118 11.05 -9.96 -6.14
C ASN A 118 9.85 -10.94 -6.08
N ARG A 119 9.18 -11.01 -4.93
CA ARG A 119 8.07 -11.95 -4.66
C ARG A 119 6.75 -11.37 -5.16
N TRP A 120 6.65 -11.18 -6.47
CA TRP A 120 5.50 -10.55 -7.12
C TRP A 120 4.18 -11.29 -6.86
N ASP A 121 4.17 -12.62 -6.92
CA ASP A 121 2.95 -13.40 -6.68
C ASP A 121 2.40 -13.20 -5.25
N GLU A 122 3.29 -13.05 -4.25
CA GLU A 122 2.89 -12.73 -2.88
C GLU A 122 2.33 -11.30 -2.77
N ILE A 123 2.93 -10.34 -3.47
CA ILE A 123 2.43 -8.95 -3.53
C ILE A 123 1.05 -8.90 -4.19
N ALA A 124 0.80 -9.68 -5.24
CA ALA A 124 -0.51 -9.77 -5.88
C ALA A 124 -1.59 -10.25 -4.91
N ASN A 125 -1.27 -11.29 -4.12
CA ASN A 125 -2.17 -11.79 -3.07
C ASN A 125 -2.40 -10.76 -1.96
N LEU A 126 -1.39 -9.97 -1.61
CA LEU A 126 -1.53 -8.87 -0.65
C LEU A 126 -2.43 -7.76 -1.16
N CYS A 127 -2.34 -7.42 -2.46
CA CYS A 127 -3.23 -6.42 -3.08
C CYS A 127 -4.68 -6.88 -2.99
N SER A 128 -5.00 -8.09 -3.47
CA SER A 128 -6.37 -8.61 -3.48
C SER A 128 -6.94 -8.75 -2.08
N THR A 129 -6.16 -9.28 -1.13
CA THR A 129 -6.60 -9.49 0.25
C THR A 129 -6.85 -8.17 1.00
N SER A 130 -5.99 -7.16 0.79
CA SER A 130 -6.14 -5.85 1.44
C SER A 130 -7.37 -5.10 0.92
N ILE A 131 -7.63 -5.19 -0.38
CA ILE A 131 -8.84 -4.62 -1.00
C ILE A 131 -10.09 -5.32 -0.47
N ASP A 132 -10.13 -6.65 -0.46
CA ASP A 132 -11.28 -7.42 0.05
C ASP A 132 -11.59 -7.09 1.53
N LYS A 133 -10.57 -7.09 2.39
CA LYS A 133 -10.71 -6.75 3.81
C LYS A 133 -11.22 -5.31 4.00
N SER A 134 -10.68 -4.36 3.24
CA SER A 134 -11.10 -2.95 3.32
C SER A 134 -12.54 -2.77 2.83
N THR A 135 -12.89 -3.40 1.71
CA THR A 135 -14.25 -3.35 1.13
C THR A 135 -15.28 -3.91 2.11
N LYS A 136 -14.99 -5.04 2.77
CA LYS A 136 -15.86 -5.62 3.81
C LYS A 136 -16.06 -4.71 5.03
N ILE A 137 -15.11 -3.82 5.32
CA ILE A 137 -15.25 -2.83 6.39
C ILE A 137 -16.09 -1.65 5.89
N ILE A 138 -15.82 -1.17 4.68
CA ILE A 138 -16.53 -0.04 4.06
C ILE A 138 -18.01 -0.38 3.87
N LEU A 139 -18.35 -1.59 3.41
CA LEU A 139 -19.74 -2.02 3.23
C LEU A 139 -20.50 -2.24 4.55
N LYS A 140 -19.83 -2.12 5.71
CA LYS A 140 -20.46 -2.13 7.04
C LYS A 140 -20.67 -0.73 7.61
N LEU A 141 -20.21 0.30 6.91
CA LEU A 141 -20.51 1.71 7.18
C LEU A 141 -21.92 2.02 6.67
#